data_AF-A0A9P4SBJ5-F1
#
_entry.id   AF-A0A9P4SBJ5-F1
#
_cell.length_a   1.000
_cell.length_b   1.000
_cell.length_c   1.000
_cell.angle_alpha   90.00
_cell.angle_beta   90.00
_cell.angle_gamma   90.00
#
_symmetry.space_group_name_H-M   'P 1'
#
loop_
_entity.id
_entity.type
_entity.pdbx_description
1 polymer ?
#
loop_
_entity_poly.entity_id
_entity_poly.type
_entity_poly.pdbx_seq_one_letter_code
_entity_poly.pdbx_strand_id
1 'polypeptide(L)'
;MHSILPFLLSLPLSNAATLFVSHYSGTVNTVTFTPPASASTNGTLTLTQSLRTCGQQPAFLAFDSASRTLYCTDEWAYPQGSLTAIAAPAGGQLSEITKVNAVGGGLANGLYGGTNGSGFIAVAHYQTSTLSTFALPLTRSSTAQQTIKLTQSGPGPNPSRQDAPHPHATFPDLDNRFLLAPDLGGDVIRIYRVDGRGMLTECAGAKTAPGAGPRHGVWWVSPSGEKVLFVVNELGNSITGWRANTPMTGSTACLTLTSISTISAYPNGGAAPRGAKAAEVRVHGNNLVTSNRADKSFGGDDSMATFRILGDGRLEMTGFTSAYGSYPRTFDVSRDGAWVVIGDQTSSNLAVVERDVETGVLRRLVARLDVGTKGRPEAEDGLSSVLWDQ
;
A
#
# COMPACT_ATOMS: atom_id res chain seq x y z
N MET A 1 -14.53 -27.45 43.19
CA MET A 1 -15.00 -27.51 41.79
C MET A 1 -14.94 -26.09 41.24
N HIS A 2 -13.90 -25.76 40.46
CA HIS A 2 -13.75 -24.45 39.85
C HIS A 2 -14.59 -24.41 38.58
N SER A 3 -15.68 -23.64 38.61
CA SER A 3 -16.54 -23.41 37.45
C SER A 3 -15.80 -22.53 36.44
N ILE A 4 -15.49 -23.09 35.28
CA ILE A 4 -15.00 -22.35 34.11
C ILE A 4 -16.22 -21.71 33.46
N LEU A 5 -16.34 -20.39 33.57
CA LEU A 5 -17.33 -19.61 32.83
C LEU A 5 -16.84 -19.46 31.38
N PRO A 6 -17.62 -19.87 30.35
CA PRO A 6 -17.19 -19.69 28.98
C PRO A 6 -17.23 -18.20 28.63
N PHE A 7 -16.09 -17.68 28.18
CA PHE A 7 -15.97 -16.34 27.60
C PHE A 7 -16.75 -16.35 26.27
N LEU A 8 -18.00 -15.88 26.29
CA LEU A 8 -18.75 -15.59 25.08
C LEU A 8 -18.10 -14.36 24.44
N LEU A 9 -17.25 -14.57 23.42
CA LEU A 9 -16.86 -13.51 22.50
C LEU A 9 -18.12 -12.97 21.83
N SER A 10 -18.58 -11.80 22.26
CA SER A 10 -19.60 -11.03 21.57
C SER A 10 -19.02 -10.60 20.21
N LEU A 11 -19.54 -11.16 19.12
CA LEU A 11 -19.26 -10.66 17.78
C LEU A 11 -19.79 -9.22 17.67
N PRO A 12 -19.01 -8.26 17.11
CA PRO A 12 -19.52 -6.92 16.86
C PRO A 12 -20.71 -6.98 15.89
N LEU A 13 -21.69 -6.11 16.10
CA LEU A 13 -22.89 -5.98 15.25
C LEU A 13 -22.49 -5.81 13.77
N SER A 14 -23.19 -6.57 12.93
CA SER A 14 -22.96 -6.75 11.48
C SER A 14 -23.27 -5.49 10.67
N ASN A 15 -22.35 -4.52 10.65
CA ASN A 15 -22.43 -3.43 9.69
C ASN A 15 -21.68 -3.83 8.42
N ALA A 16 -22.34 -3.67 7.28
CA ALA A 16 -21.68 -3.79 5.99
C ALA A 16 -20.58 -2.73 5.86
N ALA A 17 -19.46 -3.10 5.26
CA ALA A 17 -18.34 -2.22 5.01
C ALA A 17 -18.17 -2.00 3.50
N THR A 18 -17.67 -0.83 3.13
CA THR A 18 -17.40 -0.47 1.74
C THR A 18 -15.92 -0.66 1.43
N LEU A 19 -15.64 -1.16 0.24
CA LEU A 19 -14.31 -1.32 -0.35
C LEU A 19 -14.27 -0.54 -1.66
N PHE A 20 -13.14 0.12 -1.91
CA PHE A 20 -12.84 0.75 -3.18
C PHE A 20 -11.76 -0.05 -3.92
N VAL A 21 -12.02 -0.35 -5.19
CA VAL A 21 -11.20 -1.30 -5.96
C VAL A 21 -10.94 -0.77 -7.35
N SER A 22 -9.68 -0.55 -7.71
CA SER A 22 -9.32 -0.19 -9.08
C SER A 22 -8.91 -1.43 -9.88
N HIS A 23 -9.12 -1.36 -11.19
CA HIS A 23 -8.77 -2.41 -12.13
C HIS A 23 -8.13 -1.77 -13.37
N TYR A 24 -7.05 -2.37 -13.87
CA TYR A 24 -6.29 -1.92 -15.04
C TYR A 24 -7.06 -1.96 -16.38
N SER A 25 -8.37 -2.23 -16.35
CA SER A 25 -9.27 -2.13 -17.50
C SER A 25 -9.98 -0.78 -17.61
N GLY A 26 -9.58 0.19 -16.79
CA GLY A 26 -10.16 1.53 -16.75
C GLY A 26 -11.38 1.65 -15.83
N THR A 27 -11.47 0.86 -14.75
CA THR A 27 -12.58 0.98 -13.79
C THR A 27 -12.13 1.18 -12.35
N VAL A 28 -12.91 1.97 -11.62
CA VAL A 28 -12.89 2.06 -10.16
C VAL A 28 -14.25 1.59 -9.66
N ASN A 29 -14.24 0.67 -8.71
CA ASN A 29 -15.39 -0.11 -8.31
C ASN A 29 -15.68 0.11 -6.83
N THR A 30 -16.96 0.02 -6.48
CA THR A 30 -17.43 -0.07 -5.10
C THR A 30 -17.87 -1.49 -4.84
N VAL A 31 -17.33 -2.09 -3.79
CA VAL A 31 -17.71 -3.43 -3.34
C VAL A 31 -18.19 -3.34 -1.90
N THR A 32 -19.33 -3.95 -1.60
CA THR A 32 -19.85 -4.05 -0.24
C THR A 32 -19.47 -5.40 0.34
N PHE A 33 -18.76 -5.38 1.47
CA PHE A 33 -18.51 -6.54 2.32
C PHE A 33 -19.58 -6.64 3.40
N THR A 34 -20.29 -7.77 3.46
CA THR A 34 -21.17 -8.11 4.56
C THR A 34 -20.50 -9.19 5.41
N PRO A 35 -20.12 -8.90 6.67
CA PRO A 35 -19.52 -9.89 7.56
C PRO A 35 -20.43 -11.10 7.80
N PRO A 36 -19.86 -12.26 8.16
CA PRO A 36 -20.66 -13.45 8.48
C PRO A 36 -21.53 -13.21 9.71
N ALA A 37 -22.76 -13.72 9.70
CA ALA A 37 -23.70 -13.59 10.83
C ALA A 37 -23.27 -14.43 12.06
N SER A 38 -22.42 -15.43 11.86
CA SER A 38 -21.86 -16.29 12.89
C SER A 38 -20.52 -16.90 12.44
N ALA A 39 -19.76 -17.48 13.37
CA ALA A 39 -18.49 -18.13 13.09
C ALA A 39 -18.59 -19.28 12.07
N SER A 40 -19.76 -19.92 11.94
CA SER A 40 -20.01 -21.03 11.00
C SER A 40 -20.52 -20.60 9.62
N THR A 41 -20.77 -19.31 9.40
CA THR A 41 -21.25 -18.78 8.13
C THR A 41 -20.15 -18.02 7.39
N ASN A 42 -20.28 -17.90 6.07
CA ASN A 42 -19.43 -17.02 5.27
C ASN A 42 -20.00 -15.60 5.20
N GLY A 43 -19.13 -14.63 4.96
CA GLY A 43 -19.54 -13.29 4.58
C GLY A 43 -19.85 -13.24 3.07
N THR A 44 -20.22 -12.07 2.59
CA THR A 44 -20.43 -11.84 1.15
C THR A 44 -19.70 -10.59 0.69
N LEU A 45 -19.26 -10.62 -0.57
CA LEU A 45 -18.76 -9.46 -1.30
C LEU A 45 -19.69 -9.22 -2.48
N THR A 46 -20.20 -8.00 -2.62
CA THR A 46 -21.11 -7.62 -3.70
C THR A 46 -20.56 -6.41 -4.43
N LEU A 47 -20.31 -6.54 -5.74
CA LEU A 47 -20.00 -5.41 -6.60
C LEU A 47 -21.25 -4.52 -6.72
N THR A 48 -21.24 -3.34 -6.10
CA THR A 48 -22.40 -2.43 -6.09
C THR A 48 -22.29 -1.35 -7.16
N GLN A 49 -21.08 -1.00 -7.57
CA GLN A 49 -20.84 -0.07 -8.67
C GLN A 49 -19.53 -0.36 -9.39
N SER A 50 -19.52 -0.15 -10.70
CA SER A 50 -18.30 -0.07 -11.53
C SER A 50 -18.34 1.23 -12.33
N LEU A 51 -17.44 2.17 -12.02
CA LEU A 51 -17.31 3.45 -12.70
C LEU A 51 -16.11 3.39 -13.67
N ARG A 52 -16.33 3.66 -14.96
CA ARG A 52 -15.24 3.84 -15.92
C ARG A 52 -14.65 5.24 -15.77
N THR A 53 -13.46 5.34 -15.17
CA THR A 53 -12.77 6.59 -14.80
C THR A 53 -11.27 6.30 -14.60
N CYS A 54 -10.49 7.32 -14.22
CA CYS A 54 -9.05 7.19 -13.92
C CYS A 54 -8.21 6.68 -15.10
N GLY A 55 -8.53 7.14 -16.30
CA GLY A 55 -7.74 6.86 -17.49
C GLY A 55 -7.85 5.41 -17.97
N GLN A 56 -6.77 4.90 -18.55
CA GLN A 56 -6.75 3.55 -19.15
C GLN A 56 -6.35 2.48 -18.13
N GLN A 57 -5.37 2.80 -17.27
CA GLN A 57 -4.78 1.89 -16.30
C GLN A 57 -4.84 2.46 -14.88
N PRO A 58 -6.04 2.56 -14.26
CA PRO A 58 -6.18 2.90 -12.85
C PRO A 58 -5.29 1.99 -11.99
N ALA A 59 -4.28 2.55 -11.33
CA ALA A 59 -3.19 1.77 -10.75
C ALA A 59 -3.21 1.76 -9.22
N PHE A 60 -3.50 2.91 -8.62
CA PHE A 60 -3.46 3.07 -7.18
C PHE A 60 -4.48 4.11 -6.73
N LEU A 61 -5.11 3.81 -5.59
CA LEU A 61 -6.09 4.67 -4.96
C LEU A 61 -5.53 5.21 -3.64
N ALA A 62 -5.65 6.51 -3.41
CA ALA A 62 -5.58 7.09 -2.08
C ALA A 62 -6.94 7.68 -1.71
N PHE A 63 -7.36 7.47 -0.47
CA PHE A 63 -8.64 7.95 0.03
C PHE A 63 -8.45 9.05 1.06
N ASP A 64 -9.04 10.21 0.82
CA ASP A 64 -9.21 11.25 1.83
C ASP A 64 -10.60 11.10 2.46
N SER A 65 -10.64 10.51 3.66
CA SER A 65 -11.90 10.26 4.37
C SER A 65 -12.57 11.55 4.88
N ALA A 66 -11.81 12.64 5.07
CA ALA A 66 -12.35 13.92 5.51
C ALA A 66 -13.11 14.64 4.40
N SER A 67 -12.54 14.68 3.18
CA SER A 67 -13.23 15.25 2.01
C SER A 67 -14.10 14.24 1.26
N ARG A 68 -14.04 12.95 1.63
CA ARG A 68 -14.72 11.83 0.95
C ARG A 68 -14.35 11.76 -0.54
N THR A 69 -13.06 11.92 -0.82
CA THR A 69 -12.52 11.93 -2.19
C THR A 69 -11.49 10.83 -2.36
N LEU A 70 -11.65 10.01 -3.40
CA LEU A 70 -10.62 9.11 -3.90
C LEU A 70 -9.76 9.83 -4.93
N TYR A 71 -8.46 9.67 -4.81
CA TYR A 71 -7.49 10.08 -5.80
C TYR A 71 -6.90 8.85 -6.47
N CYS A 72 -6.96 8.84 -7.79
CA CYS A 72 -6.56 7.69 -8.58
C CYS A 72 -5.52 8.09 -9.63
N THR A 73 -4.40 7.36 -9.65
CA THR A 73 -3.36 7.49 -10.67
C THR A 73 -3.54 6.50 -11.80
N ASP A 74 -3.23 6.96 -13.01
CA ASP A 74 -3.18 6.17 -14.23
C ASP A 74 -1.71 5.77 -14.54
N GLU A 75 -1.42 4.48 -14.55
CA GLU A 75 -0.08 3.94 -14.85
C GLU A 75 0.22 3.94 -16.36
N TRP A 76 -0.70 4.43 -17.19
CA TRP A 76 -0.48 4.55 -18.62
C TRP A 76 0.79 5.38 -18.93
N ALA A 77 1.71 4.78 -19.69
CA ALA A 77 3.08 5.27 -19.83
C ALA A 77 3.27 6.34 -20.92
N TYR A 78 2.29 6.59 -21.82
CA TYR A 78 2.52 7.41 -23.02
C TYR A 78 1.38 8.33 -23.47
N PRO A 79 1.66 9.58 -23.91
CA PRO A 79 2.80 10.42 -23.53
C PRO A 79 2.57 11.10 -22.16
N GLN A 80 1.34 11.10 -21.65
CA GLN A 80 0.94 11.68 -20.37
C GLN A 80 0.03 10.70 -19.65
N GLY A 81 0.22 10.59 -18.34
CA GLY A 81 -0.71 9.91 -17.44
C GLY A 81 -1.77 10.87 -16.96
N SER A 82 -2.58 10.43 -16.01
CA SER A 82 -3.57 11.28 -15.36
C SER A 82 -3.65 11.04 -13.86
N LEU A 83 -4.09 12.09 -13.16
CA LEU A 83 -4.51 12.02 -11.77
C LEU A 83 -5.98 12.43 -11.72
N THR A 84 -6.82 11.58 -11.13
CA THR A 84 -8.27 11.76 -11.12
C THR A 84 -8.78 11.86 -9.70
N ALA A 85 -9.60 12.88 -9.41
CA ALA A 85 -10.38 12.98 -8.19
C ALA A 85 -11.78 12.39 -8.43
N ILE A 86 -12.24 11.53 -7.54
CA ILE A 86 -13.50 10.80 -7.61
C ILE A 86 -14.22 11.00 -6.28
N ALA A 87 -15.46 11.49 -6.33
CA ALA A 87 -16.29 11.60 -5.13
C ALA A 87 -16.65 10.19 -4.65
N ALA A 88 -16.50 9.96 -3.34
CA ALA A 88 -16.79 8.70 -2.68
C ALA A 88 -17.59 8.95 -1.39
N PRO A 89 -18.84 9.43 -1.50
CA PRO A 89 -19.72 9.67 -0.35
C PRO A 89 -19.97 8.39 0.46
N ALA A 90 -20.50 8.55 1.67
CA ALA A 90 -20.93 7.41 2.48
C ALA A 90 -21.93 6.55 1.68
N GLY A 91 -21.75 5.23 1.70
CA GLY A 91 -22.50 4.29 0.85
C GLY A 91 -21.83 3.99 -0.49
N GLY A 92 -20.74 4.68 -0.84
CA GLY A 92 -19.83 4.30 -1.92
C GLY A 92 -20.30 4.62 -3.33
N GLN A 93 -21.23 5.56 -3.53
CA GLN A 93 -21.66 5.96 -4.87
C GLN A 93 -20.60 6.85 -5.55
N LEU A 94 -19.80 6.26 -6.44
CA LEU A 94 -18.68 6.94 -7.09
C LEU A 94 -19.12 7.86 -8.23
N SER A 95 -18.48 9.03 -8.33
CA SER A 95 -18.58 9.90 -9.51
C SER A 95 -17.29 10.68 -9.75
N GLU A 96 -16.82 10.76 -10.99
CA GLU A 96 -15.63 11.55 -11.33
C GLU A 96 -15.88 13.05 -11.04
N ILE A 97 -14.99 13.68 -10.26
CA ILE A 97 -15.02 15.13 -9.97
C ILE A 97 -14.25 15.86 -11.08
N THR A 98 -12.98 15.47 -11.25
CA THR A 98 -12.09 16.05 -12.26
C THR A 98 -10.95 15.10 -12.55
N LYS A 99 -10.38 15.23 -13.74
CA LYS A 99 -9.17 14.55 -14.18
C LYS A 99 -8.19 15.59 -14.68
N VAL A 100 -6.95 15.52 -14.20
CA VAL A 100 -5.87 16.42 -14.61
C VAL A 100 -4.75 15.64 -15.28
N ASN A 101 -4.00 16.31 -16.15
CA ASN A 101 -2.83 15.73 -16.79
C ASN A 101 -1.72 15.54 -15.75
N ALA A 102 -1.06 14.39 -15.80
CA ALA A 102 0.09 14.07 -14.99
C ALA A 102 1.23 13.53 -15.86
N VAL A 103 2.42 13.41 -15.28
CA VAL A 103 3.53 12.70 -15.94
C VAL A 103 3.11 11.23 -16.16
N GLY A 104 3.56 10.61 -17.27
CA GLY A 104 3.27 9.21 -17.57
C GLY A 104 3.84 8.25 -16.51
N GLY A 105 3.22 7.07 -16.41
CA GLY A 105 3.69 6.00 -15.52
C GLY A 105 3.39 6.22 -14.04
N GLY A 106 2.29 6.89 -13.71
CA GLY A 106 1.86 7.11 -12.32
C GLY A 106 1.45 5.81 -11.65
N LEU A 107 2.38 5.19 -10.91
CA LEU A 107 2.19 3.85 -10.32
C LEU A 107 1.52 3.90 -8.95
N ALA A 108 1.88 4.88 -8.12
CA ALA A 108 1.36 5.04 -6.77
C ALA A 108 1.28 6.50 -6.38
N ASN A 109 0.43 6.81 -5.41
CA ASN A 109 0.25 8.17 -4.89
C ASN A 109 0.03 8.17 -3.38
N GLY A 110 0.27 9.32 -2.74
CA GLY A 110 0.11 9.49 -1.30
C GLY A 110 -0.28 10.92 -0.93
N LEU A 111 -1.26 11.05 -0.05
CA LEU A 111 -1.69 12.33 0.54
C LEU A 111 -0.65 12.80 1.56
N TYR A 112 -0.38 14.11 1.59
CA TYR A 112 0.53 14.70 2.56
C TYR A 112 0.24 16.18 2.83
N GLY A 113 0.77 16.68 3.95
CA GLY A 113 0.83 18.11 4.27
C GLY A 113 -0.54 18.78 4.45
N GLY A 114 -0.55 20.09 4.64
CA GLY A 114 -1.76 20.81 5.04
C GLY A 114 -2.20 20.51 6.48
N THR A 115 -3.25 21.18 6.95
CA THR A 115 -3.68 21.12 8.36
C THR A 115 -4.14 19.73 8.81
N ASN A 116 -4.67 18.94 7.87
CA ASN A 116 -5.21 17.60 8.09
C ASN A 116 -4.36 16.48 7.44
N GLY A 117 -3.15 16.79 6.95
CA GLY A 117 -2.31 15.80 6.26
C GLY A 117 -2.78 15.43 4.85
N SER A 118 -3.73 16.18 4.27
CA SER A 118 -4.29 15.94 2.92
C SER A 118 -4.47 17.23 2.11
N GLY A 119 -3.61 18.23 2.35
CA GLY A 119 -3.58 19.46 1.54
C GLY A 119 -2.93 19.29 0.17
N PHE A 120 -2.14 18.22 0.00
CA PHE A 120 -1.39 17.91 -1.21
C PHE A 120 -1.39 16.41 -1.49
N ILE A 121 -1.05 16.05 -2.73
CA ILE A 121 -0.84 14.67 -3.15
C ILE A 121 0.45 14.56 -3.95
N ALA A 122 1.26 13.55 -3.62
CA ALA A 122 2.46 13.20 -4.36
C ALA A 122 2.21 11.94 -5.19
N VAL A 123 2.80 11.89 -6.38
CA VAL A 123 2.71 10.76 -7.30
C VAL A 123 4.11 10.23 -7.59
N ALA A 124 4.29 8.92 -7.43
CA ALA A 124 5.45 8.18 -7.86
C ALA A 124 5.26 7.69 -9.29
N HIS A 125 6.11 8.19 -10.20
CA HIS A 125 6.10 7.77 -11.59
C HIS A 125 7.23 6.77 -11.86
N TYR A 126 6.88 5.49 -11.97
CA TYR A 126 7.82 4.38 -11.98
C TYR A 126 8.67 4.36 -13.26
N GLN A 127 8.03 4.37 -14.44
CA GLN A 127 8.69 4.25 -15.74
C GLN A 127 9.49 5.50 -16.09
N THR A 128 9.08 6.68 -15.61
CA THR A 128 9.68 7.97 -15.96
C THR A 128 10.66 8.49 -14.90
N SER A 129 10.96 7.72 -13.85
CA SER A 129 11.88 8.10 -12.76
C SER A 129 11.55 9.47 -12.16
N THR A 130 10.29 9.74 -11.87
CA THR A 130 9.82 11.09 -11.52
C THR A 130 8.90 11.06 -10.30
N LEU A 131 8.98 12.09 -9.46
CA LEU A 131 7.91 12.43 -8.52
C LEU A 131 7.19 13.68 -9.03
N SER A 132 5.87 13.75 -8.87
CA SER A 132 5.13 15.00 -9.07
C SER A 132 4.21 15.29 -7.90
N THR A 133 3.89 16.56 -7.67
CA THR A 133 3.03 16.99 -6.56
C THR A 133 1.90 17.89 -7.04
N PHE A 134 0.73 17.81 -6.41
CA PHE A 134 -0.43 18.64 -6.73
C PHE A 134 -1.06 19.18 -5.45
N ALA A 135 -1.53 20.42 -5.50
CA ALA A 135 -2.37 21.00 -4.45
C ALA A 135 -3.79 20.42 -4.51
N LEU A 136 -4.37 20.18 -3.34
CA LEU A 136 -5.74 19.70 -3.17
C LEU A 136 -6.65 20.81 -2.63
N PRO A 137 -7.96 20.79 -2.96
CA PRO A 137 -8.62 19.85 -3.87
C PRO A 137 -8.22 20.07 -5.34
N LEU A 138 -8.25 19.00 -6.15
CA LEU A 138 -8.03 19.12 -7.58
C LEU A 138 -9.17 19.87 -8.27
N THR A 139 -8.82 20.70 -9.24
CA THR A 139 -9.75 21.40 -10.15
C THR A 139 -9.37 21.08 -11.59
N ARG A 140 -10.23 21.42 -12.56
CA ARG A 140 -9.92 21.22 -13.98
C ARG A 140 -8.68 21.98 -14.46
N SER A 141 -8.31 23.05 -13.77
CA SER A 141 -7.12 23.86 -14.05
C SER A 141 -5.90 23.46 -13.21
N SER A 142 -6.01 22.46 -12.33
CA SER A 142 -4.88 22.02 -11.51
C SER A 142 -3.76 21.47 -12.39
N THR A 143 -2.54 21.86 -12.07
CA THR A 143 -1.30 21.37 -12.66
C THR A 143 -0.35 20.94 -11.56
N ALA A 144 0.70 20.19 -11.92
CA ALA A 144 1.73 19.81 -10.95
C ALA A 144 2.42 21.06 -10.38
N GLN A 145 2.53 21.16 -9.06
CA GLN A 145 3.30 22.18 -8.36
C GLN A 145 4.81 21.94 -8.54
N GLN A 146 5.22 20.67 -8.50
CA GLN A 146 6.59 20.25 -8.79
C GLN A 146 6.60 18.97 -9.63
N THR A 147 7.65 18.86 -10.43
CA THR A 147 8.07 17.63 -11.11
C THR A 147 9.55 17.44 -10.82
N ILE A 148 9.89 16.38 -10.09
CA ILE A 148 11.24 16.09 -9.62
C ILE A 148 11.74 14.86 -10.38
N LYS A 149 12.66 15.07 -11.31
CA LYS A 149 13.34 13.98 -12.02
C LYS A 149 14.39 13.37 -11.09
N LEU A 150 14.23 12.09 -10.80
CA LEU A 150 15.17 11.32 -10.01
C LEU A 150 16.34 10.86 -10.88
N THR A 151 17.53 10.84 -10.29
CA THR A 151 18.77 10.42 -10.96
C THR A 151 19.52 9.40 -10.11
N GLN A 152 20.36 8.61 -10.78
CA GLN A 152 21.35 7.71 -10.19
C GLN A 152 22.57 7.65 -11.10
N SER A 153 23.75 7.33 -10.55
CA SER A 153 25.01 7.34 -11.29
C SER A 153 25.17 6.18 -12.28
N GLY A 154 24.37 5.12 -12.14
CA GLY A 154 24.40 3.92 -12.95
C GLY A 154 23.37 2.89 -12.46
N PRO A 155 23.22 1.76 -13.17
CA PRO A 155 22.27 0.73 -12.80
C PRO A 155 22.63 0.04 -11.48
N GLY A 156 21.61 -0.41 -10.75
CA GLY A 156 21.75 -1.26 -9.57
C GLY A 156 22.09 -2.73 -9.91
N PRO A 157 22.25 -3.61 -8.89
CA PRO A 157 22.66 -5.01 -9.08
C PRO A 157 21.71 -5.87 -9.91
N ASN A 158 20.45 -5.48 -10.07
CA ASN A 158 19.51 -6.10 -11.00
C ASN A 158 19.18 -5.15 -12.15
N PRO A 159 20.02 -5.05 -13.20
CA PRO A 159 19.83 -4.09 -14.29
C PRO A 159 18.49 -4.21 -15.01
N SER A 160 17.84 -5.39 -15.00
CA SER A 160 16.50 -5.56 -15.61
C SER A 160 15.38 -4.85 -14.85
N ARG A 161 15.61 -4.46 -13.59
CA ARG A 161 14.65 -3.83 -12.68
C ARG A 161 15.19 -2.56 -12.03
N GLN A 162 16.46 -2.24 -12.25
CA GLN A 162 17.22 -1.17 -11.59
C GLN A 162 18.13 -0.44 -12.58
N ASP A 163 17.73 -0.38 -13.86
CA ASP A 163 18.44 0.39 -14.89
C ASP A 163 18.37 1.90 -14.64
N ALA A 164 17.26 2.37 -14.09
CA ALA A 164 17.01 3.76 -13.70
C ALA A 164 16.38 3.83 -12.29
N PRO A 165 16.21 5.04 -11.71
CA PRO A 165 15.38 5.21 -10.53
C PRO A 165 13.94 4.82 -10.84
N HIS A 166 13.30 4.09 -9.93
CA HIS A 166 11.92 3.63 -10.04
C HIS A 166 11.20 3.88 -8.71
N PRO A 167 10.74 5.13 -8.46
CA PRO A 167 9.98 5.43 -7.26
C PRO A 167 8.68 4.62 -7.28
N HIS A 168 8.37 3.96 -6.16
CA HIS A 168 7.27 2.99 -6.13
C HIS A 168 6.14 3.37 -5.16
N ALA A 169 6.39 4.27 -4.20
CA ALA A 169 5.37 4.81 -3.32
C ALA A 169 5.74 6.22 -2.88
N THR A 170 4.76 6.95 -2.35
CA THR A 170 5.00 8.16 -1.56
C THR A 170 4.11 8.14 -0.32
N PHE A 171 4.65 8.54 0.82
CA PHE A 171 3.89 8.66 2.06
C PHE A 171 4.57 9.66 3.01
N PRO A 172 3.81 10.40 3.83
CA PRO A 172 4.39 11.30 4.80
C PRO A 172 5.01 10.54 5.97
N ASP A 173 5.89 11.20 6.72
CA ASP A 173 6.20 10.79 8.08
C ASP A 173 5.00 11.03 9.02
N LEU A 174 5.06 10.46 10.22
CA LEU A 174 3.98 10.57 11.20
C LEU A 174 3.64 12.02 11.59
N ASP A 175 4.56 12.97 11.43
CA ASP A 175 4.35 14.38 11.76
C ASP A 175 4.04 15.25 10.52
N ASN A 176 3.87 14.66 9.32
CA ASN A 176 3.61 15.35 8.05
C ASN A 176 4.65 16.43 7.66
N ARG A 177 5.88 16.32 8.18
CA ARG A 177 6.99 17.24 7.92
C ARG A 177 7.93 16.76 6.83
N PHE A 178 7.91 15.46 6.56
CA PHE A 178 8.72 14.81 5.57
C PHE A 178 7.86 13.94 4.66
N LEU A 179 8.21 13.89 3.38
CA LEU A 179 7.69 12.91 2.44
C LEU A 179 8.78 11.88 2.16
N LEU A 180 8.41 10.60 2.21
CA LEU A 180 9.30 9.50 1.88
C LEU A 180 8.86 8.86 0.57
N ALA A 181 9.83 8.49 -0.26
CA ALA A 181 9.60 7.81 -1.52
C ALA A 181 10.61 6.66 -1.69
N PRO A 182 10.21 5.41 -1.40
CA PRO A 182 11.00 4.24 -1.74
C PRO A 182 11.27 4.19 -3.25
N ASP A 183 12.54 4.11 -3.61
CA ASP A 183 13.04 4.02 -4.97
C ASP A 183 13.64 2.62 -5.19
N LEU A 184 12.85 1.78 -5.86
CA LEU A 184 13.20 0.40 -6.15
C LEU A 184 14.47 0.32 -7.00
N GLY A 185 14.57 1.21 -7.98
CA GLY A 185 15.69 1.23 -8.93
C GLY A 185 17.00 1.69 -8.30
N GLY A 186 16.92 2.66 -7.38
CA GLY A 186 18.08 3.26 -6.73
C GLY A 186 18.53 2.60 -5.42
N ASP A 187 17.84 1.56 -4.93
CA ASP A 187 18.09 0.97 -3.60
C ASP A 187 18.17 2.04 -2.48
N VAL A 188 17.20 2.96 -2.48
CA VAL A 188 17.19 4.09 -1.56
C VAL A 188 15.76 4.47 -1.16
N ILE A 189 15.56 4.79 0.11
CA ILE A 189 14.37 5.51 0.57
C ILE A 189 14.69 6.99 0.48
N ARG A 190 14.12 7.67 -0.52
CA ARG A 190 14.30 9.12 -0.71
C ARG A 190 13.48 9.86 0.35
N ILE A 191 14.04 10.95 0.87
CA ILE A 191 13.43 11.73 1.95
C ILE A 191 13.40 13.19 1.50
N TYR A 192 12.27 13.85 1.69
CA TYR A 192 12.07 15.25 1.35
C TYR A 192 11.48 16.00 2.54
N ARG A 193 11.99 17.19 2.87
CA ARG A 193 11.28 18.13 3.75
C ARG A 193 10.07 18.68 2.99
N VAL A 194 8.96 18.82 3.70
CA VAL A 194 7.73 19.45 3.21
C VAL A 194 7.63 20.85 3.82
N ASP A 195 7.45 21.87 2.98
CA ASP A 195 7.16 23.22 3.44
C ASP A 195 5.65 23.49 3.56
N GLY A 196 5.28 24.67 4.09
CA GLY A 196 3.87 25.04 4.28
C GLY A 196 3.07 25.21 2.99
N ARG A 197 3.71 25.20 1.82
CA ARG A 197 3.09 25.25 0.48
C ARG A 197 3.05 23.88 -0.19
N GLY A 198 3.47 22.82 0.53
CA GLY A 198 3.55 21.46 0.01
C GLY A 198 4.78 21.19 -0.85
N MET A 199 5.73 22.12 -0.92
CA MET A 199 6.93 21.95 -1.75
C MET A 199 7.93 21.02 -1.07
N LEU A 200 8.53 20.15 -1.86
CA LEU A 200 9.49 19.15 -1.46
C LEU A 200 10.91 19.68 -1.66
N THR A 201 11.74 19.55 -0.61
CA THR A 201 13.19 19.76 -0.69
C THR A 201 13.93 18.49 -0.29
N GLU A 202 14.78 17.98 -1.18
CA GLU A 202 15.47 16.71 -0.98
C GLU A 202 16.42 16.74 0.24
N CYS A 203 16.42 15.63 0.98
CA CYS A 203 17.33 15.31 2.07
C CYS A 203 18.24 14.14 1.64
N ALA A 204 19.27 13.85 2.45
CA ALA A 204 19.99 12.59 2.30
C ALA A 204 19.02 11.41 2.48
N GLY A 205 18.89 10.57 1.46
CA GLY A 205 18.09 9.35 1.52
C GLY A 205 18.76 8.24 2.33
N ALA A 206 17.96 7.25 2.75
CA ALA A 206 18.45 6.07 3.45
C ALA A 206 18.73 4.95 2.45
N LYS A 207 20.00 4.56 2.30
CA LYS A 207 20.42 3.48 1.38
C LYS A 207 19.98 2.12 1.92
N THR A 208 19.34 1.32 1.08
CA THR A 208 19.02 -0.07 1.38
C THR A 208 20.18 -0.99 0.99
N ALA A 209 20.07 -2.29 1.29
CA ALA A 209 21.02 -3.26 0.76
C ALA A 209 20.95 -3.26 -0.78
N PRO A 210 22.08 -3.46 -1.49
CA PRO A 210 22.07 -3.57 -2.95
C PRO A 210 21.18 -4.73 -3.41
N GLY A 211 20.30 -4.47 -4.38
CA GLY A 211 19.32 -5.43 -4.90
C GLY A 211 18.11 -5.64 -3.99
N ALA A 212 17.91 -4.81 -2.96
CA ALA A 212 16.72 -4.90 -2.11
C ALA A 212 15.46 -4.45 -2.87
N GLY A 213 15.55 -3.33 -3.59
CA GLY A 213 14.44 -2.73 -4.30
C GLY A 213 13.29 -2.31 -3.35
N PRO A 214 13.48 -1.27 -2.52
CA PRO A 214 12.47 -0.83 -1.57
C PRO A 214 11.20 -0.36 -2.31
N ARG A 215 10.03 -0.85 -1.87
CA ARG A 215 8.76 -0.71 -2.60
C ARG A 215 7.75 0.14 -1.85
N HIS A 216 7.09 -0.42 -0.85
CA HIS A 216 6.10 0.26 -0.01
C HIS A 216 6.58 0.32 1.44
N GLY A 217 6.05 1.26 2.22
CA GLY A 217 6.42 1.41 3.62
C GLY A 217 5.23 1.73 4.51
N VAL A 218 5.36 1.38 5.78
CA VAL A 218 4.33 1.64 6.81
C VAL A 218 5.00 2.00 8.13
N TRP A 219 4.44 2.99 8.80
CA TRP A 219 4.92 3.45 10.10
C TRP A 219 4.33 2.62 11.24
N TRP A 220 5.14 2.39 12.25
CA TRP A 220 4.75 1.84 13.55
C TRP A 220 5.35 2.70 14.66
N VAL A 221 4.61 2.86 15.75
CA VAL A 221 5.09 3.52 16.95
C VAL A 221 5.12 2.49 18.06
N SER A 222 6.29 2.29 18.66
CA SER A 222 6.45 1.35 19.76
C SER A 222 5.68 1.83 21.00
N PRO A 223 5.39 0.94 21.96
CA PRO A 223 4.84 1.35 23.26
C PRO A 223 5.71 2.37 24.01
N SER A 224 7.03 2.43 23.73
CA SER A 224 7.94 3.43 24.28
C SER A 224 7.98 4.75 23.50
N GLY A 225 7.19 4.88 22.44
CA GLY A 225 7.12 6.08 21.59
C GLY A 225 8.15 6.13 20.46
N GLU A 226 8.92 5.06 20.25
CA GLU A 226 9.89 4.98 19.17
C GLU A 226 9.19 4.82 17.82
N LYS A 227 9.56 5.68 16.86
CA LYS A 227 9.01 5.64 15.49
C LYS A 227 9.86 4.71 14.63
N VAL A 228 9.24 3.68 14.07
CA VAL A 228 9.88 2.73 13.16
C VAL A 228 9.15 2.73 11.82
N LEU A 229 9.90 2.85 10.73
CA LEU A 229 9.40 2.62 9.39
C LEU A 229 9.73 1.19 8.96
N PHE A 230 8.73 0.41 8.59
CA PHE A 230 8.93 -0.87 7.92
C PHE A 230 8.80 -0.68 6.42
N VAL A 231 9.81 -1.12 5.66
CA VAL A 231 9.80 -1.06 4.19
C VAL A 231 9.91 -2.48 3.65
N VAL A 232 8.97 -2.84 2.78
CA VAL A 232 9.04 -4.09 2.02
C VAL A 232 9.93 -3.90 0.80
N ASN A 233 10.84 -4.85 0.60
CA ASN A 233 11.85 -4.87 -0.45
C ASN A 233 11.40 -5.86 -1.52
N GLU A 234 10.99 -5.36 -2.68
CA GLU A 234 10.39 -6.16 -3.75
C GLU A 234 11.36 -7.22 -4.29
N LEU A 235 12.57 -6.79 -4.63
CA LEU A 235 13.56 -7.63 -5.28
C LEU A 235 14.25 -8.54 -4.26
N GLY A 236 14.49 -8.01 -3.06
CA GLY A 236 15.10 -8.72 -1.95
C GLY A 236 14.14 -9.64 -1.20
N ASN A 237 12.84 -9.66 -1.52
CA ASN A 237 11.82 -10.48 -0.87
C ASN A 237 11.90 -10.46 0.67
N SER A 238 12.05 -9.26 1.22
CA SER A 238 12.34 -9.03 2.64
C SER A 238 11.65 -7.78 3.16
N ILE A 239 11.65 -7.60 4.47
CA ILE A 239 11.20 -6.39 5.14
C ILE A 239 12.36 -5.85 5.95
N THR A 240 12.66 -4.56 5.79
CA THR A 240 13.63 -3.84 6.62
C THR A 240 12.92 -2.88 7.56
N GLY A 241 13.19 -3.00 8.86
CA GLY A 241 12.77 -2.04 9.87
C GLY A 241 13.81 -0.93 10.04
N TRP A 242 13.36 0.32 10.11
CA TRP A 242 14.19 1.51 10.19
C TRP A 242 13.78 2.37 11.38
N ARG A 243 14.68 2.57 12.33
CA ARG A 243 14.51 3.55 13.41
C ARG A 243 14.56 4.94 12.82
N ALA A 244 13.51 5.72 13.04
CA ALA A 244 13.44 7.11 12.62
C ALA A 244 13.96 8.04 13.71
N ASN A 245 14.88 8.92 13.32
CA ASN A 245 15.29 10.06 14.14
C ASN A 245 14.68 11.33 13.56
N THR A 246 13.51 11.72 14.10
CA THR A 246 12.78 12.91 13.67
C THR A 246 13.34 14.16 14.37
N PRO A 247 13.80 15.18 13.63
CA PRO A 247 14.25 16.42 14.23
C PRO A 247 13.15 17.15 14.99
N MET A 248 13.52 18.00 15.94
CA MET A 248 12.55 18.88 16.62
C MET A 248 11.74 19.72 15.63
N THR A 249 10.48 20.02 15.98
CA THR A 249 9.62 20.91 15.19
C THR A 249 10.25 22.28 15.03
N GLY A 250 10.21 22.83 13.82
CA GLY A 250 10.87 24.09 13.46
C GLY A 250 12.35 23.95 13.06
N SER A 251 12.97 22.78 13.25
CA SER A 251 14.34 22.53 12.77
C SER A 251 14.39 22.40 11.25
N THR A 252 15.47 22.87 10.65
CA THR A 252 15.82 22.67 9.23
C THR A 252 16.54 21.35 8.96
N ALA A 253 16.88 20.59 10.02
CA ALA A 253 17.52 19.29 9.89
C ALA A 253 16.58 18.27 9.21
N CYS A 254 17.19 17.24 8.63
CA CYS A 254 16.46 16.15 7.96
C CYS A 254 16.13 15.01 8.91
N LEU A 255 15.00 14.36 8.68
CA LEU A 255 14.73 13.00 9.16
C LEU A 255 15.87 12.08 8.71
N THR A 256 16.37 11.25 9.61
CA THR A 256 17.29 10.16 9.27
C THR A 256 16.70 8.82 9.67
N LEU A 257 17.06 7.78 8.90
CA LEU A 257 16.63 6.41 9.13
C LEU A 257 17.86 5.54 9.38
N THR A 258 17.84 4.78 10.47
CA THR A 258 18.88 3.80 10.81
C THR A 258 18.29 2.40 10.77
N SER A 259 18.86 1.51 9.96
CA SER A 259 18.38 0.13 9.86
C SER A 259 18.47 -0.58 11.21
N ILE A 260 17.39 -1.27 11.60
CA ILE A 260 17.28 -2.10 12.79
C ILE A 260 17.58 -3.55 12.42
N SER A 261 16.81 -4.09 11.47
CA SER A 261 16.92 -5.47 11.01
C SER A 261 16.27 -5.64 9.64
N THR A 262 16.73 -6.64 8.90
CA THR A 262 16.09 -7.12 7.67
C THR A 262 15.73 -8.58 7.87
N ILE A 263 14.50 -8.97 7.51
CA ILE A 263 14.00 -10.35 7.62
C ILE A 263 13.40 -10.82 6.30
N SER A 264 13.57 -12.09 5.98
CA SER A 264 12.93 -12.71 4.80
C SER A 264 11.40 -12.67 4.94
N ALA A 265 10.71 -12.48 3.82
CA ALA A 265 9.26 -12.64 3.72
C ALA A 265 8.82 -14.12 3.72
N TYR A 266 9.77 -15.07 3.83
CA TYR A 266 9.53 -16.52 3.75
C TYR A 266 9.93 -17.25 5.05
N PRO A 267 9.27 -18.40 5.35
CA PRO A 267 9.53 -19.16 6.57
C PRO A 267 10.99 -19.53 6.78
N ASN A 268 11.40 -19.57 8.05
CA ASN A 268 12.75 -19.97 8.50
C ASN A 268 13.90 -19.16 7.87
N GLY A 269 13.63 -17.92 7.42
CA GLY A 269 14.63 -17.13 6.71
C GLY A 269 14.98 -17.67 5.32
N GLY A 270 14.10 -18.51 4.76
CA GLY A 270 14.32 -19.19 3.49
C GLY A 270 14.43 -18.24 2.30
N ALA A 271 15.02 -18.76 1.22
CA ALA A 271 15.07 -18.06 -0.07
C ALA A 271 13.69 -18.05 -0.72
N ALA A 272 13.34 -16.93 -1.34
CA ALA A 272 12.12 -16.81 -2.13
C ALA A 272 12.17 -17.72 -3.38
N PRO A 273 11.03 -18.27 -3.83
CA PRO A 273 10.94 -18.93 -5.12
C PRO A 273 11.41 -18.02 -6.26
N ARG A 274 11.96 -18.63 -7.32
CA ARG A 274 12.48 -17.87 -8.47
C ARG A 274 11.38 -17.03 -9.09
N GLY A 275 11.61 -15.73 -9.18
CA GLY A 275 10.67 -14.76 -9.77
C GLY A 275 9.67 -14.18 -8.78
N ALA A 276 9.64 -14.68 -7.54
CA ALA A 276 8.76 -14.14 -6.53
C ALA A 276 9.17 -12.71 -6.12
N LYS A 277 8.17 -11.92 -5.74
CA LYS A 277 8.33 -10.49 -5.44
C LYS A 277 7.44 -10.09 -4.28
N ALA A 278 8.02 -9.64 -3.19
CA ALA A 278 7.26 -9.01 -2.12
C ALA A 278 6.57 -7.73 -2.65
N ALA A 279 5.36 -7.43 -2.16
CA ALA A 279 4.53 -6.37 -2.72
C ALA A 279 4.09 -5.35 -1.67
N GLU A 280 3.05 -5.64 -0.91
CA GLU A 280 2.44 -4.65 -0.03
C GLU A 280 2.81 -4.92 1.43
N VAL A 281 2.76 -3.89 2.27
CA VAL A 281 3.00 -4.00 3.71
C VAL A 281 2.02 -3.14 4.50
N ARG A 282 1.43 -3.72 5.55
CA ARG A 282 0.49 -3.02 6.46
C ARG A 282 0.76 -3.43 7.90
N VAL A 283 0.44 -2.53 8.82
CA VAL A 283 0.56 -2.75 10.28
C VAL A 283 -0.78 -2.45 10.93
N HIS A 284 -1.16 -3.29 11.89
CA HIS A 284 -2.26 -3.03 12.82
C HIS A 284 -1.91 -3.57 14.20
N GLY A 285 -1.89 -2.69 15.20
CA GLY A 285 -1.35 -2.99 16.52
C GLY A 285 0.14 -3.31 16.44
N ASN A 286 0.54 -4.44 17.03
CA ASN A 286 1.93 -4.92 17.03
C ASN A 286 2.18 -6.01 16.00
N ASN A 287 1.37 -6.10 14.95
CA ASN A 287 1.54 -7.10 13.91
C ASN A 287 1.60 -6.46 12.53
N LEU A 288 2.51 -6.96 11.71
CA LEU A 288 2.78 -6.55 10.34
C LEU A 288 2.37 -7.69 9.40
N VAL A 289 1.75 -7.36 8.29
CA VAL A 289 1.46 -8.31 7.20
C VAL A 289 2.17 -7.82 5.95
N THR A 290 2.67 -8.75 5.15
CA THR A 290 3.19 -8.49 3.80
C THR A 290 2.59 -9.48 2.82
N SER A 291 2.49 -9.07 1.55
CA SER A 291 2.11 -9.97 0.45
C SER A 291 3.31 -10.34 -0.42
N ASN A 292 3.29 -11.53 -0.99
CA ASN A 292 4.29 -12.04 -1.93
C ASN A 292 3.60 -12.44 -3.24
N ARG A 293 4.21 -12.12 -4.38
CA ARG A 293 3.66 -12.44 -5.70
C ARG A 293 4.51 -13.50 -6.38
N ALA A 294 3.88 -14.28 -7.25
CA ALA A 294 4.51 -15.27 -8.13
C ALA A 294 5.28 -16.39 -7.39
N ASP A 295 4.91 -16.67 -6.14
CA ASP A 295 5.56 -17.70 -5.32
C ASP A 295 4.85 -19.07 -5.40
N LYS A 296 3.54 -19.07 -5.70
CA LYS A 296 2.69 -20.27 -5.87
C LYS A 296 2.76 -21.26 -4.72
N SER A 297 3.03 -20.79 -3.50
CA SER A 297 3.28 -21.62 -2.32
C SER A 297 2.07 -22.45 -1.89
N PHE A 298 0.86 -22.10 -2.36
CA PHE A 298 -0.40 -22.69 -1.91
C PHE A 298 -1.20 -23.29 -3.07
N GLY A 299 -0.61 -24.27 -3.77
CA GLY A 299 -1.32 -25.01 -4.82
C GLY A 299 -1.69 -24.16 -6.04
N GLY A 300 -0.88 -23.14 -6.33
CA GLY A 300 -1.10 -22.18 -7.42
C GLY A 300 -1.42 -20.77 -6.93
N ASP A 301 -1.96 -20.63 -5.71
CA ASP A 301 -2.10 -19.34 -5.04
C ASP A 301 -0.77 -18.89 -4.44
N ASP A 302 -0.58 -17.57 -4.39
CA ASP A 302 0.58 -16.92 -3.79
C ASP A 302 0.40 -16.72 -2.27
N SER A 303 1.44 -16.25 -1.58
CA SER A 303 1.45 -16.17 -0.11
C SER A 303 1.25 -14.77 0.48
N MET A 304 0.76 -14.78 1.71
CA MET A 304 0.81 -13.68 2.68
C MET A 304 1.70 -14.12 3.85
N ALA A 305 2.52 -13.22 4.38
CA ALA A 305 3.33 -13.46 5.57
C ALA A 305 2.97 -12.48 6.70
N THR A 306 2.82 -13.01 7.91
CA THR A 306 2.47 -12.26 9.12
C THR A 306 3.65 -12.26 10.08
N PHE A 307 3.91 -11.10 10.70
CA PHE A 307 4.98 -10.89 11.66
C PHE A 307 4.46 -10.20 12.91
N ARG A 308 4.98 -10.62 14.05
CA ARG A 308 4.90 -9.87 15.30
C ARG A 308 6.04 -8.86 15.38
N ILE A 309 5.73 -7.64 15.79
CA ILE A 309 6.70 -6.57 16.01
C ILE A 309 7.14 -6.64 17.47
N LEU A 310 8.44 -6.85 17.68
CA LEU A 310 9.06 -6.86 19.00
C LEU A 310 9.24 -5.43 19.52
N GLY A 311 9.44 -5.28 20.83
CA GLY A 311 9.55 -3.95 21.48
C GLY A 311 10.70 -3.08 20.95
N ASP A 312 11.72 -3.67 20.35
CA ASP A 312 12.87 -3.00 19.72
C ASP A 312 12.70 -2.75 18.21
N GLY A 313 11.51 -3.04 17.66
CA GLY A 313 11.20 -2.90 16.24
C GLY A 313 11.68 -4.05 15.36
N ARG A 314 12.27 -5.11 15.90
CA ARG A 314 12.55 -6.33 15.12
C ARG A 314 11.26 -7.09 14.82
N LEU A 315 11.27 -7.83 13.72
CA LEU A 315 10.14 -8.66 13.31
C LEU A 315 10.40 -10.15 13.61
N GLU A 316 9.35 -10.85 14.01
CA GLU A 316 9.32 -12.31 14.12
C GLU A 316 8.16 -12.84 13.29
N MET A 317 8.40 -13.75 12.35
CA MET A 317 7.33 -14.33 11.55
C MET A 317 6.43 -15.23 12.42
N THR A 318 5.12 -15.00 12.35
CA THR A 318 4.10 -15.74 13.11
C THR A 318 3.07 -16.45 12.23
N GLY A 319 3.04 -16.16 10.92
CA GLY A 319 2.11 -16.82 10.01
C GLY A 319 2.57 -16.76 8.55
N PHE A 320 2.19 -17.77 7.78
CA PHE A 320 2.40 -17.86 6.34
C PHE A 320 1.19 -18.57 5.74
N THR A 321 0.39 -17.85 4.96
CA THR A 321 -0.93 -18.30 4.50
C THR A 321 -1.15 -18.03 3.02
N SER A 322 -2.15 -18.67 2.42
CA SER A 322 -2.58 -18.34 1.06
C SER A 322 -3.10 -16.91 0.98
N ALA A 323 -2.82 -16.23 -0.13
CA ALA A 323 -3.50 -15.01 -0.57
C ALA A 323 -4.91 -15.28 -1.12
N TYR A 324 -5.22 -16.56 -1.39
CA TYR A 324 -6.43 -17.04 -2.05
C TYR A 324 -6.55 -16.57 -3.50
N GLY A 325 -5.42 -16.25 -4.13
CA GLY A 325 -5.30 -15.92 -5.54
C GLY A 325 -3.84 -15.72 -5.93
N SER A 326 -3.63 -15.09 -7.08
CA SER A 326 -2.30 -14.87 -7.65
C SER A 326 -2.02 -13.39 -7.88
N TYR A 327 -0.78 -13.02 -7.59
CA TYR A 327 -0.26 -11.65 -7.55
C TYR A 327 -1.04 -10.74 -6.59
N PRO A 328 -1.03 -11.00 -5.26
CA PRO A 328 -1.59 -10.09 -4.25
C PRO A 328 -0.78 -8.78 -4.19
N ARG A 329 -1.00 -7.89 -5.16
CA ARG A 329 -0.21 -6.66 -5.38
C ARG A 329 -0.54 -5.59 -4.36
N THR A 330 -1.78 -5.59 -3.87
CA THR A 330 -2.29 -4.69 -2.83
C THR A 330 -3.20 -5.45 -1.88
N PHE A 331 -3.24 -5.00 -0.63
CA PHE A 331 -4.20 -5.45 0.36
C PHE A 331 -4.38 -4.33 1.39
N ASP A 332 -5.44 -4.42 2.18
CA ASP A 332 -5.69 -3.49 3.27
C ASP A 332 -6.29 -4.16 4.50
N VAL A 333 -6.07 -3.55 5.67
CA VAL A 333 -6.55 -4.06 6.97
C VAL A 333 -7.68 -3.17 7.45
N SER A 334 -8.80 -3.75 7.89
CA SER A 334 -9.93 -2.99 8.41
C SER A 334 -9.54 -2.22 9.68
N ARG A 335 -10.25 -1.13 9.98
CA ARG A 335 -9.96 -0.23 11.10
C ARG A 335 -9.92 -0.96 12.44
N ASP A 336 -10.86 -1.90 12.63
CA ASP A 336 -10.92 -2.75 13.82
C ASP A 336 -9.85 -3.86 13.84
N GLY A 337 -9.14 -4.08 12.73
CA GLY A 337 -8.08 -5.06 12.57
C GLY A 337 -8.58 -6.49 12.39
N ALA A 338 -9.89 -6.72 12.31
CA ALA A 338 -10.48 -8.05 12.25
C ALA A 338 -10.50 -8.66 10.84
N TRP A 339 -10.32 -7.84 9.80
CA TRP A 339 -10.42 -8.27 8.41
C TRP A 339 -9.23 -7.79 7.59
N VAL A 340 -8.76 -8.66 6.69
CA VAL A 340 -7.83 -8.29 5.63
C VAL A 340 -8.53 -8.51 4.29
N VAL A 341 -8.56 -7.48 3.45
CA VAL A 341 -8.98 -7.60 2.05
C VAL A 341 -7.74 -7.68 1.17
N ILE A 342 -7.62 -8.75 0.39
CA ILE A 342 -6.51 -9.03 -0.51
C ILE A 342 -6.99 -8.81 -1.94
N GLY A 343 -6.25 -7.98 -2.69
CA GLY A 343 -6.48 -7.73 -4.11
C GLY A 343 -5.48 -8.51 -4.95
N ASP A 344 -5.95 -9.62 -5.53
CA ASP A 344 -5.13 -10.49 -6.38
C ASP A 344 -5.18 -10.02 -7.83
N GLN A 345 -4.07 -9.44 -8.30
CA GLN A 345 -3.98 -8.81 -9.61
C GLN A 345 -4.24 -9.80 -10.74
N THR A 346 -3.49 -10.90 -10.80
CA THR A 346 -3.51 -11.80 -11.96
C THR A 346 -4.76 -12.67 -11.98
N SER A 347 -5.17 -13.23 -10.84
CA SER A 347 -6.46 -13.96 -10.78
C SER A 347 -7.67 -13.03 -10.79
N SER A 348 -7.47 -11.73 -10.62
CA SER A 348 -8.45 -10.65 -10.61
C SER A 348 -9.63 -10.93 -9.68
N ASN A 349 -9.31 -11.10 -8.40
CA ASN A 349 -10.29 -11.32 -7.35
C ASN A 349 -9.94 -10.55 -6.07
N LEU A 350 -10.98 -10.32 -5.28
CA LEU A 350 -10.89 -9.93 -3.88
C LEU A 350 -11.03 -11.17 -3.01
N ALA A 351 -10.22 -11.27 -1.96
CA ALA A 351 -10.39 -12.23 -0.89
C ALA A 351 -10.44 -11.49 0.46
N VAL A 352 -11.52 -11.66 1.22
CA VAL A 352 -11.59 -11.17 2.61
C VAL A 352 -11.28 -12.33 3.55
N VAL A 353 -10.29 -12.14 4.40
CA VAL A 353 -9.77 -13.14 5.33
C VAL A 353 -9.95 -12.62 6.76
N GLU A 354 -10.36 -13.51 7.66
CA GLU A 354 -10.42 -13.21 9.10
C GLU A 354 -9.00 -13.04 9.64
N ARG A 355 -8.78 -12.00 10.45
CA ARG A 355 -7.53 -11.73 11.13
C ARG A 355 -7.74 -11.79 12.64
N ASP A 356 -6.89 -12.57 13.30
CA ASP A 356 -6.79 -12.53 14.75
C ASP A 356 -6.23 -11.17 15.19
N VAL A 357 -7.00 -10.38 15.92
CA VAL A 357 -6.64 -9.00 16.27
C VAL A 357 -5.43 -8.90 17.20
N GLU A 358 -5.18 -9.93 18.01
CA GLU A 358 -4.11 -9.97 19.01
C GLU A 358 -2.79 -10.42 18.36
N THR A 359 -2.84 -11.53 17.63
CA THR A 359 -1.66 -12.19 17.05
C THR A 359 -1.37 -11.75 15.61
N GLY A 360 -2.33 -11.11 14.96
CA GLY A 360 -2.26 -10.69 13.56
C GLY A 360 -2.40 -11.82 12.54
N VAL A 361 -2.48 -13.08 12.98
CA VAL A 361 -2.50 -14.25 12.12
C VAL A 361 -3.77 -14.25 11.26
N LEU A 362 -3.57 -14.48 9.96
CA LEU A 362 -4.66 -14.67 9.01
C LEU A 362 -5.23 -16.09 9.17
N ARG A 363 -6.55 -16.18 9.27
CA ARG A 363 -7.28 -17.43 9.52
C ARG A 363 -7.99 -17.88 8.24
N ARG A 364 -9.30 -18.05 8.31
CA ARG A 364 -10.11 -18.57 7.20
C ARG A 364 -10.46 -17.49 6.18
N LEU A 365 -10.62 -17.92 4.93
CA LEU A 365 -11.33 -17.15 3.91
C LEU A 365 -12.79 -16.96 4.35
N VAL A 366 -13.29 -15.74 4.22
CA VAL A 366 -14.63 -15.33 4.65
C VAL A 366 -15.51 -15.03 3.45
N ALA A 367 -14.96 -14.36 2.44
CA ALA A 367 -15.65 -14.05 1.19
C ALA A 367 -14.62 -13.91 0.06
N ARG A 368 -15.04 -14.23 -1.17
CA ARG A 368 -14.27 -14.03 -2.39
C ARG A 368 -15.18 -13.47 -3.48
N LEU A 369 -14.64 -12.58 -4.31
CA LEU A 369 -15.34 -12.02 -5.45
C LEU A 369 -14.36 -11.82 -6.61
N ASP A 370 -14.67 -12.38 -7.78
CA ASP A 370 -13.93 -12.05 -9.00
C ASP A 370 -14.34 -10.66 -9.48
N VAL A 371 -13.38 -9.82 -9.84
CA VAL A 371 -13.60 -8.41 -10.22
C VAL A 371 -12.96 -8.16 -11.57
N GLY A 372 -13.77 -7.82 -12.59
CA GLY A 372 -13.24 -7.50 -13.91
C GLY A 372 -12.59 -8.70 -14.61
N THR A 373 -11.63 -8.42 -15.48
CA THR A 373 -10.97 -9.43 -16.33
C THR A 373 -9.69 -9.94 -15.67
N LYS A 374 -9.43 -11.24 -15.75
CA LYS A 374 -8.16 -11.82 -15.29
C LYS A 374 -6.96 -11.14 -15.95
N GLY A 375 -5.92 -10.91 -15.15
CA GLY A 375 -4.64 -10.41 -15.62
C GLY A 375 -3.76 -11.54 -16.16
N ARG A 376 -2.57 -11.15 -16.59
CA ARG A 376 -1.46 -12.03 -16.97
C ARG A 376 -0.31 -11.81 -15.98
N PRO A 377 0.47 -12.85 -15.67
CA PRO A 377 1.67 -12.69 -14.88
C PRO A 377 2.59 -11.61 -15.49
N GLU A 378 3.15 -10.75 -14.65
CA GLU A 378 4.09 -9.69 -15.04
C GLU A 378 3.53 -8.59 -15.97
N ALA A 379 2.21 -8.51 -16.15
CA ALA A 379 1.58 -7.47 -16.95
C ALA A 379 0.86 -6.44 -16.08
N GLU A 380 0.66 -5.23 -16.62
CA GLU A 380 -0.13 -4.13 -16.06
C GLU A 380 -1.61 -4.29 -16.44
N ASP A 381 -2.17 -5.46 -16.11
CA ASP A 381 -3.58 -5.82 -16.26
C ASP A 381 -4.12 -6.52 -14.99
N GLY A 382 -5.44 -6.70 -14.93
CA GLY A 382 -6.14 -7.25 -13.75
C GLY A 382 -6.45 -6.22 -12.65
N LEU A 383 -6.75 -6.70 -11.44
CA LEU A 383 -7.03 -5.87 -10.26
C LEU A 383 -5.76 -5.12 -9.82
N SER A 384 -5.85 -3.81 -9.61
CA SER A 384 -4.66 -2.99 -9.34
C SER A 384 -4.54 -2.56 -7.86
N SER A 385 -5.62 -2.05 -7.26
CA SER A 385 -5.62 -1.54 -5.89
C SER A 385 -6.92 -1.89 -5.16
N VAL A 386 -6.82 -2.15 -3.87
CA VAL A 386 -7.97 -2.28 -2.96
C VAL A 386 -7.69 -1.55 -1.63
N LEU A 387 -8.70 -0.89 -1.09
CA LEU A 387 -8.68 -0.30 0.25
C LEU A 387 -10.07 -0.28 0.89
N TRP A 388 -10.12 -0.25 2.22
CA TRP A 388 -11.35 -0.05 2.98
C TRP A 388 -11.77 1.42 2.98
N ASP A 389 -13.08 1.67 2.99
CA ASP A 389 -13.66 2.98 3.24
C ASP A 389 -13.50 3.38 4.72
N GLN A 390 -12.35 3.95 5.09
CA GLN A 390 -11.99 4.31 6.47
C GLN A 390 -11.08 5.53 6.55
#